data_AF-A0A0L1JQI4-F1
#
_entry.id   AF-A0A0L1JQI4-F1
#
_cell.length_a   1.000
_cell.length_b   1.000
_cell.length_c   1.000
_cell.angle_alpha   90.00
_cell.angle_beta   90.00
_cell.angle_gamma   90.00
#
_symmetry.space_group_name_H-M   'P 1'
#
loop_
_entity.id
_entity.type
_entity.pdbx_description
1 polymer ?
#
loop_
_entity_poly.entity_id
_entity_poly.type
_entity_poly.pdbx_seq_one_letter_code
_entity_poly.pdbx_strand_id
1 'polypeptide(L)'
;MTPPPFRMQNSVIRDPKGRVKFKRLSADGADHYHIGVWIESDDPELMDRVSHVEYTLHPSFPNRERRSENRRNDFSITFWAWGRFDVEARVFVEGEAEPFRITHRLNIQLPADTGANYVDVT
;
A
#
# COMPACT_ATOMS: atom_id res chain seq x y z
N MET A 1 8.24 -7.42 25.53
CA MET A 1 8.57 -6.84 24.21
C MET A 1 7.51 -5.80 23.89
N THR A 2 7.91 -4.57 23.65
CA THR A 2 6.99 -3.52 23.17
C THR A 2 6.68 -3.79 21.69
N PRO A 3 5.40 -3.72 21.25
CA PRO A 3 5.10 -3.86 19.83
C PRO A 3 5.81 -2.78 19.01
N PRO A 4 6.15 -3.05 17.73
CA PRO A 4 6.71 -2.02 16.87
C PRO A 4 5.73 -0.84 16.78
N PRO A 5 6.23 0.41 16.78
CA PRO A 5 5.39 1.60 16.88
C PRO A 5 4.57 1.87 15.61
N PHE A 6 4.97 1.27 14.49
CA PHE A 6 4.28 1.41 13.22
C PHE A 6 3.80 0.05 12.70
N ARG A 7 2.65 0.09 12.02
CA ARG A 7 2.10 -1.03 11.25
C ARG A 7 1.83 -0.56 9.83
N MET A 8 1.84 -1.48 8.87
CA MET A 8 1.40 -1.20 7.51
C MET A 8 0.03 -1.80 7.30
N GLN A 9 -0.81 -1.08 6.55
CA GLN A 9 -2.11 -1.54 6.11
C GLN A 9 -2.16 -1.56 4.58
N ASN A 10 -3.13 -2.29 4.04
CA ASN A 10 -3.44 -2.23 2.62
C ASN A 10 -4.94 -2.30 2.36
N SER A 11 -5.38 -1.69 1.25
CA SER A 11 -6.74 -1.83 0.75
C SER A 11 -6.80 -1.78 -0.77
N VAL A 12 -7.89 -2.30 -1.32
CA VAL A 12 -8.22 -2.14 -2.74
C VAL A 12 -8.86 -0.77 -2.93
N ILE A 13 -8.31 0.03 -3.83
CA ILE A 13 -8.85 1.34 -4.21
C ILE A 13 -10.10 1.13 -5.06
N ARG A 14 -11.18 1.80 -4.63
CA ARG A 14 -12.49 1.75 -5.26
C ARG A 14 -12.77 3.04 -6.04
N ASP A 15 -13.69 2.97 -6.99
CA ASP A 15 -14.24 4.16 -7.62
C ASP A 15 -15.26 4.87 -6.69
N PRO A 16 -15.77 6.06 -7.05
CA PRO A 16 -16.78 6.77 -6.25
C PRO A 16 -18.08 5.99 -6.02
N LYS A 17 -18.35 4.94 -6.81
CA LYS A 17 -19.52 4.06 -6.66
C LYS A 17 -19.20 2.82 -5.80
N GLY A 18 -18.00 2.72 -5.23
CA GLY A 18 -17.56 1.60 -4.40
C GLY A 18 -17.07 0.38 -5.17
N ARG A 19 -16.94 0.47 -6.50
CA ARG A 19 -16.51 -0.64 -7.35
C ARG A 19 -15.00 -0.81 -7.30
N VAL A 20 -14.54 -2.05 -7.25
CA VAL A 20 -13.13 -2.42 -7.32
C VAL A 20 -12.60 -2.10 -8.72
N LYS A 21 -11.57 -1.26 -8.78
CA LYS A 21 -10.89 -0.96 -10.03
C LYS A 21 -9.96 -2.11 -10.40
N PHE A 22 -10.08 -2.61 -11.62
CA PHE A 22 -9.14 -3.56 -12.19
C PHE A 22 -8.71 -3.12 -13.60
N LYS A 23 -7.57 -3.63 -14.06
CA LYS A 23 -7.11 -3.47 -15.44
C LYS A 23 -6.53 -4.79 -15.94
N ARG A 24 -6.63 -5.01 -17.26
CA ARG A 24 -5.99 -6.14 -17.95
C ARG A 24 -4.90 -5.62 -18.86
N LEU A 25 -3.68 -6.11 -18.66
CA LEU A 25 -2.53 -5.71 -19.48
C LEU A 25 -2.42 -6.50 -20.80
N SER A 26 -3.14 -7.61 -20.90
CA SER A 26 -3.29 -8.43 -22.11
C SER A 26 -4.60 -9.22 -22.02
N ALA A 27 -5.10 -9.74 -23.15
CA ALA A 27 -6.35 -10.50 -23.20
C ALA A 27 -6.34 -11.74 -22.28
N ASP A 28 -5.19 -12.41 -22.19
CA ASP A 28 -4.96 -13.58 -21.35
C ASP A 28 -4.30 -13.23 -20.00
N GLY A 29 -4.14 -11.95 -19.71
CA GLY A 29 -3.49 -11.45 -18.50
C GLY A 29 -4.36 -11.60 -17.25
N ALA A 30 -3.70 -11.71 -16.10
CA ALA A 30 -4.36 -11.62 -14.81
C ALA A 30 -4.88 -10.19 -14.57
N ASP A 31 -6.02 -10.08 -13.89
CA ASP A 31 -6.56 -8.81 -13.46
C ASP A 31 -5.63 -8.18 -12.43
N HIS A 32 -5.22 -6.95 -12.71
CA HIS A 32 -4.46 -6.16 -11.76
C HIS A 32 -5.44 -5.24 -11.04
N TYR A 33 -5.45 -5.30 -9.72
CA TYR A 33 -6.26 -4.44 -8.87
C TYR A 33 -5.47 -3.21 -8.45
N HIS A 34 -6.16 -2.07 -8.31
CA HIS A 34 -5.52 -0.85 -7.79
C HIS A 34 -5.44 -0.96 -6.28
N ILE A 35 -4.23 -1.02 -5.74
CA ILE A 35 -3.97 -1.23 -4.31
C ILE A 35 -3.37 0.04 -3.72
N GLY A 36 -3.79 0.38 -2.51
CA GLY A 36 -3.12 1.35 -1.64
C GLY A 36 -2.47 0.67 -0.45
N VAL A 37 -1.29 1.13 -0.05
CA VAL A 37 -0.64 0.79 1.23
C VAL A 37 -0.28 2.07 1.97
N TRP A 38 -0.33 2.03 3.30
CA TRP A 38 -0.01 3.16 4.17
C TRP A 38 0.50 2.66 5.52
N ILE A 39 1.09 3.56 6.31
CA ILE A 39 1.50 3.26 7.68
C ILE A 39 0.52 3.84 8.70
N GLU A 40 0.42 3.18 9.85
CA GLU A 40 -0.36 3.63 11.00
C GLU A 40 0.46 3.48 12.27
N SER A 41 0.17 4.31 13.27
CA SER A 41 0.68 4.23 14.63
C SER A 41 -0.46 4.58 15.59
N ASP A 42 -0.44 3.98 16.77
CA ASP A 42 -1.37 4.33 17.86
C ASP A 42 -0.98 5.66 18.54
N ASP A 43 0.20 6.19 18.20
CA ASP A 43 0.73 7.48 18.64
C ASP A 43 0.69 8.51 17.48
N PRO A 44 -0.24 9.48 17.51
CA PRO A 44 -0.34 10.53 16.51
C PRO A 44 0.84 11.51 16.50
N GLU A 45 1.43 11.81 17.67
CA GLU A 45 2.58 12.72 17.75
C GLU A 45 3.79 12.10 17.05
N LEU A 46 3.95 10.79 17.19
CA LEU A 46 4.95 10.04 16.44
C LEU A 46 4.72 10.09 14.92
N MET A 47 3.46 9.96 14.47
CA MET A 47 3.13 10.10 13.04
C MET A 47 3.47 11.47 12.48
N ASP A 48 3.28 12.54 13.26
CA ASP A 48 3.57 13.90 12.84
C ASP A 48 5.09 14.19 12.76
N ARG A 49 5.90 13.39 13.43
CA ARG A 49 7.38 13.40 13.33
C ARG A 49 7.92 12.53 12.20
N VAL A 50 7.08 11.79 11.48
CA VAL A 50 7.53 11.01 10.32
C VAL A 50 7.87 11.98 9.19
N SER A 51 9.15 12.01 8.82
CA SER A 51 9.63 12.83 7.70
C SER A 51 9.24 12.23 6.34
N HIS A 52 9.42 10.92 6.19
CA HIS A 52 9.08 10.18 4.98
C HIS A 52 9.07 8.67 5.23
N VAL A 53 8.44 7.96 4.29
CA VAL A 53 8.44 6.49 4.23
C VAL A 53 9.01 6.05 2.90
N GLU A 54 9.95 5.11 2.93
CA GLU A 54 10.47 4.42 1.76
C GLU A 54 9.89 3.01 1.70
N TYR A 55 9.14 2.72 0.65
CA TYR A 55 8.58 1.40 0.38
C TYR A 55 9.41 0.67 -0.67
N THR A 56 9.63 -0.61 -0.45
CA THR A 56 10.24 -1.52 -1.42
C THR A 56 9.20 -2.57 -1.82
N LEU A 57 8.76 -2.50 -3.07
CA LEU A 57 7.83 -3.47 -3.67
C LEU A 57 8.57 -4.71 -4.17
N HIS A 58 7.80 -5.74 -4.55
CA HIS A 58 8.33 -6.95 -5.15
C HIS A 58 9.23 -6.65 -6.38
N PRO A 59 10.29 -7.43 -6.65
CA PRO A 59 11.22 -7.18 -7.76
C PRO A 59 10.60 -7.13 -9.16
N SER A 60 9.39 -7.66 -9.34
CA SER A 60 8.66 -7.58 -10.62
C SER A 60 8.16 -6.18 -10.97
N PHE A 61 8.18 -5.23 -10.02
CA PHE A 61 7.76 -3.86 -10.26
C PHE A 61 8.92 -3.06 -10.85
N PRO A 62 8.75 -2.38 -12.01
CA PRO A 62 9.83 -1.61 -12.63
C PRO A 62 10.29 -0.43 -11.77
N ASN A 63 9.36 0.19 -11.02
CA ASN A 63 9.64 1.22 -10.03
C ASN A 63 9.35 0.65 -8.64
N ARG A 64 10.19 -0.27 -8.18
CA ARG A 64 9.97 -0.98 -6.91
C ARG A 64 10.24 -0.12 -5.67
N GLU A 65 11.23 0.77 -5.74
CA GLU A 65 11.54 1.70 -4.65
C GLU A 65 10.63 2.91 -4.78
N ARG A 66 9.88 3.21 -3.73
CA ARG A 66 8.92 4.32 -3.69
C ARG A 66 9.12 5.12 -2.43
N ARG A 67 8.97 6.44 -2.52
CA ARG A 67 9.11 7.36 -1.40
C ARG A 67 7.83 8.18 -1.26
N SER A 68 7.36 8.36 -0.03
CA SER A 68 6.21 9.22 0.29
C SER A 68 6.54 10.11 1.47
N GLU A 69 6.30 11.42 1.31
CA GLU A 69 6.50 12.46 2.33
C GLU A 69 5.15 13.07 2.76
N ASN A 70 4.04 12.50 2.27
CA ASN A 70 2.72 13.09 2.43
C ASN A 70 2.04 12.62 3.72
N ARG A 71 2.21 13.36 4.81
CA ARG A 71 1.53 13.09 6.07
C ARG A 71 -0.01 13.06 5.94
N ARG A 72 -0.60 13.84 5.03
CA ARG A 72 -2.07 14.00 4.89
C ARG A 72 -2.77 12.75 4.37
N ASN A 73 -2.04 11.82 3.76
CA ASN A 73 -2.57 10.56 3.26
C ASN A 73 -1.91 9.36 3.95
N ASP A 74 -1.38 9.58 5.17
CA ASP A 74 -0.66 8.59 5.98
C ASP A 74 0.51 7.95 5.22
N PHE A 75 1.21 8.78 4.44
CA PHE A 75 2.33 8.40 3.58
C PHE A 75 1.97 7.30 2.58
N SER A 76 0.70 7.26 2.15
CA SER A 76 0.23 6.20 1.26
C SER A 76 0.86 6.27 -0.12
N ILE A 77 1.06 5.10 -0.70
CA ILE A 77 1.37 4.90 -2.12
C ILE A 77 0.30 4.00 -2.74
N THR A 78 0.13 4.10 -4.07
CA THR A 78 -0.74 3.20 -4.81
C THR A 78 -0.03 2.58 -5.99
N PHE A 79 -0.42 1.35 -6.34
CA PHE A 79 0.13 0.60 -7.45
C PHE A 79 -0.86 -0.47 -7.93
N TRP A 80 -0.55 -1.10 -9.06
CA TRP A 80 -1.36 -2.15 -9.66
C TRP A 80 -0.76 -3.52 -9.36
N ALA A 81 -1.54 -4.44 -8.80
CA ALA A 81 -1.06 -5.76 -8.40
C ALA A 81 -2.12 -6.85 -8.63
N TRP A 82 -1.66 -8.06 -8.92
CA TRP A 82 -2.51 -9.23 -9.19
C TRP A 82 -2.39 -10.34 -8.13
N GLY A 83 -1.42 -10.23 -7.21
CA GLY A 83 -1.05 -11.32 -6.32
C GLY A 83 -0.63 -10.88 -4.92
N ARG A 84 -0.21 -11.86 -4.11
CA ARG A 84 0.25 -11.68 -2.73
C ARG A 84 1.78 -11.66 -2.69
N PHE A 85 2.35 -10.63 -2.09
CA PHE A 85 3.79 -10.48 -1.93
C PHE A 85 4.08 -9.63 -0.70
N ASP A 86 5.33 -9.60 -0.26
CA ASP A 86 5.73 -8.78 0.88
C ASP A 86 6.08 -7.37 0.40
N VAL A 87 5.56 -6.38 1.11
CA VAL A 87 5.95 -4.98 0.97
C VAL A 87 6.79 -4.63 2.19
N GLU A 88 7.98 -4.11 1.94
CA GLU A 88 8.83 -3.57 3.00
C GLU A 88 8.67 -2.05 3.07
N ALA A 89 8.70 -1.50 4.28
CA ALA A 89 8.78 -0.06 4.50
C ALA A 89 9.87 0.29 5.52
N ARG A 90 10.55 1.39 5.25
CA ARG A 90 11.44 2.09 6.18
C ARG A 90 10.81 3.43 6.54
N VAL A 91 10.47 3.62 7.80
CA VAL A 91 9.84 4.84 8.33
C VAL A 91 10.90 5.70 9.00
N PHE A 92 11.14 6.89 8.44
CA PHE A 92 12.16 7.82 8.92
C PHE A 92 11.51 8.89 9.81
N VAL A 93 11.83 8.86 11.09
CA VAL A 93 11.28 9.75 12.10
C VAL A 93 12.33 10.79 12.50
N GLU A 94 11.92 12.05 12.61
CA GLU A 94 12.81 13.12 13.05
C GLU A 94 13.36 12.87 14.45
N GLY A 95 14.68 13.00 14.61
CA GLY A 95 15.38 12.76 15.87
C GLY A 95 15.76 11.29 16.13
N GLU A 96 15.30 10.36 15.30
CA GLU A 96 15.74 8.96 15.35
C GLU A 96 16.93 8.73 14.42
N ALA A 97 17.93 7.96 14.88
CA ALA A 97 19.13 7.69 14.10
C ALA A 97 18.90 6.66 12.98
N GLU A 98 18.00 5.70 13.23
CA GLU A 98 17.72 4.58 12.32
C GLU A 98 16.22 4.52 11.97
N PRO A 99 15.86 4.16 10.73
CA PRO A 99 14.46 4.01 10.36
C PRO A 99 13.83 2.76 10.98
N PHE A 100 12.56 2.85 11.31
CA PHE A 100 11.76 1.69 11.69
C PHE A 100 11.46 0.84 10.46
N ARG A 101 11.65 -0.47 10.58
CA ARG A 101 11.42 -1.43 9.49
C ARG A 101 10.11 -2.17 9.71
N ILE A 102 9.30 -2.23 8.66
CA ILE A 102 8.02 -2.94 8.63
C ILE A 102 8.02 -3.87 7.43
N THR A 103 7.60 -5.11 7.62
CA THR A 103 7.31 -6.04 6.52
C THR A 103 5.84 -6.40 6.59
N HIS A 104 5.15 -6.30 5.46
CA HIS A 104 3.72 -6.52 5.35
C HIS A 104 3.39 -7.48 4.23
N ARG A 105 2.68 -8.57 4.55
CA ARG A 105 2.17 -9.49 3.53
C ARG A 105 0.95 -8.85 2.88
N LEU A 106 1.09 -8.40 1.64
CA LEU A 106 -0.03 -7.85 0.88
C LEU A 106 -1.12 -8.92 0.71
N ASN A 107 -2.31 -8.62 1.21
CA ASN A 107 -3.49 -9.46 1.03
C ASN A 107 -4.57 -8.70 0.27
N ILE A 108 -4.85 -9.13 -0.96
CA ILE A 108 -5.91 -8.57 -1.78
C ILE A 108 -7.21 -9.28 -1.42
N GLN A 109 -8.07 -8.62 -0.65
CA GLN A 109 -9.41 -9.09 -0.34
C GLN A 109 -10.41 -8.50 -1.34
N LEU A 110 -11.05 -9.38 -2.10
CA LEU A 110 -11.99 -9.04 -3.15
C LEU A 110 -13.41 -9.42 -2.74
N PRO A 111 -14.42 -8.58 -3.02
CA PRO A 111 -15.81 -8.97 -2.82
C PRO A 111 -16.21 -10.07 -3.82
N ALA A 112 -17.25 -10.84 -3.50
CA ALA A 112 -17.85 -11.74 -4.48
C ALA A 112 -18.21 -10.97 -5.75
N ASP A 113 -17.94 -11.54 -6.92
CA ASP A 113 -18.30 -10.90 -8.18
C ASP A 113 -19.77 -11.16 -8.51
N THR A 114 -20.59 -10.13 -8.31
CA THR A 114 -22.02 -10.12 -8.67
C THR A 114 -22.26 -9.38 -9.99
N GLY A 115 -21.20 -9.07 -10.75
CA GLY A 115 -21.26 -8.30 -12.00
C GLY A 115 -21.34 -6.78 -11.83
N ALA A 116 -21.64 -6.28 -10.61
CA ALA A 116 -21.72 -4.85 -10.33
C ALA A 116 -20.53 -4.30 -9.50
N ASN A 117 -19.71 -5.20 -8.95
CA ASN A 117 -18.70 -4.85 -7.94
C ASN A 117 -17.36 -4.41 -8.53
N TYR A 118 -17.18 -4.53 -9.85
CA TYR A 118 -15.93 -4.29 -10.53
C TYR A 118 -16.08 -3.26 -11.65
N VAL A 119 -15.01 -2.57 -11.97
CA VAL A 119 -14.93 -1.66 -13.10
C VAL A 119 -13.57 -1.80 -13.77
N ASP A 120 -13.61 -2.08 -15.07
CA ASP A 120 -12.44 -2.03 -15.94
C ASP A 120 -12.09 -0.56 -16.18
N VAL A 121 -10.82 -0.20 -15.94
CA VAL A 121 -10.31 1.16 -16.14
C VAL A 121 -9.18 1.22 -17.18
N THR A 122 -9.08 0.19 -18.01
CA THR A 122 -8.14 0.12 -19.14
C THR A 122 -8.51 1.12 -20.24
#